data_AF-A0A831YE81-F1
#
_entry.id   AF-A0A831YE81-F1
#
_cell.length_a   1.000
_cell.length_b   1.000
_cell.length_c   1.000
_cell.angle_alpha   90.00
_cell.angle_beta   90.00
_cell.angle_gamma   90.00
#
_symmetry.space_group_name_H-M   'P 1'
#
loop_
_entity.id
_entity.type
_entity.pdbx_description
1 polymer ?
#
loop_
_entity_poly.entity_id
_entity_poly.type
_entity_poly.pdbx_seq_one_letter_code
_entity_poly.pdbx_strand_id
1 'polypeptide(L)'
;FFKAVWVVISVTLYSSAIIFILRIKEKQPGIVEQAIEEERQKAKELYSERDFIINRRVTLIYGVTLLFLLFAILVSELLSFFFDEGLLSPVQLAFHTSAFIGYVFTFRYIYKNQDYLEYKGRDFIKKQIKEDENMF
;
A
#
# COMPACT_ATOMS: atom_id res chain seq x y z
N PHE A 1 -9.03 -29.84 6.38
CA PHE A 1 -9.30 -28.41 6.12
C PHE A 1 -8.23 -27.51 6.73
N PHE A 2 -8.00 -27.54 8.05
CA PHE A 2 -7.07 -26.64 8.78
C PHE A 2 -5.58 -26.70 8.41
N LYS A 3 -5.00 -27.88 8.15
CA LYS A 3 -3.60 -27.97 7.67
C LYS A 3 -3.43 -27.37 6.27
N ALA A 4 -4.47 -27.44 5.44
CA ALA A 4 -4.41 -26.93 4.07
C ALA A 4 -4.36 -25.40 4.05
N VAL A 5 -5.08 -24.71 4.96
CA VAL A 5 -5.06 -23.23 5.04
C VAL A 5 -3.67 -22.71 5.43
N TRP A 6 -3.05 -23.30 6.45
CA TRP A 6 -1.69 -22.91 6.87
C TRP A 6 -0.61 -23.24 5.84
N VAL A 7 -0.76 -24.36 5.13
CA VAL A 7 0.09 -24.69 3.98
C VAL A 7 -0.10 -23.67 2.87
N VAL A 8 -1.34 -23.27 2.56
CA VAL A 8 -1.61 -22.24 1.55
C VAL A 8 -0.99 -20.91 1.97
N ILE A 9 -1.20 -20.44 3.19
CA ILE A 9 -0.62 -19.17 3.69
C ILE A 9 0.92 -19.22 3.62
N SER A 10 1.54 -20.31 4.10
CA SER A 10 2.99 -20.45 4.11
C SER A 10 3.57 -20.52 2.70
N VAL A 11 2.91 -21.27 1.81
CA VAL A 11 3.30 -21.36 0.38
C VAL A 11 3.13 -20.02 -0.31
N THR A 12 2.03 -19.29 -0.06
CA THR A 12 1.78 -17.97 -0.64
C THR A 12 2.81 -16.95 -0.18
N LEU A 13 3.17 -16.94 1.11
CA LEU A 13 4.22 -16.06 1.64
C LEU A 13 5.59 -16.41 1.05
N TYR A 14 5.91 -17.69 0.98
CA TYR A 14 7.19 -18.16 0.43
C TYR A 14 7.29 -17.88 -1.08
N SER A 15 6.25 -18.17 -1.85
CA SER A 15 6.21 -17.90 -3.29
C SER A 15 6.26 -16.41 -3.59
N SER A 16 5.57 -15.58 -2.79
CA SER A 16 5.63 -14.12 -2.93
C SER A 16 7.03 -13.58 -2.62
N ALA A 17 7.70 -14.12 -1.60
CA ALA A 17 9.07 -13.77 -1.27
C ALA A 17 10.04 -14.16 -2.39
N ILE A 18 9.91 -15.36 -2.96
CA ILE A 18 10.73 -15.81 -4.09
C ILE A 18 10.50 -14.93 -5.32
N ILE A 19 9.25 -14.67 -5.70
CA ILE A 19 8.93 -13.81 -6.85
C ILE A 19 9.50 -12.41 -6.64
N PHE A 20 9.42 -11.86 -5.42
CA PHE A 20 10.00 -10.57 -5.09
C PHE A 20 11.52 -10.56 -5.22
N ILE A 21 12.21 -11.59 -4.71
CA ILE A 21 13.66 -11.75 -4.83
C ILE A 21 14.08 -11.92 -6.29
N LEU A 22 13.36 -12.73 -7.06
CA LEU A 22 13.60 -12.93 -8.49
C LEU A 22 13.36 -11.64 -9.29
N ARG A 23 12.31 -10.88 -8.97
CA ARG A 23 12.02 -9.59 -9.62
C ARG A 23 13.06 -8.52 -9.29
N ILE A 24 13.64 -8.55 -8.09
CA ILE A 24 14.82 -7.73 -7.75
C ILE A 24 16.02 -8.15 -8.58
N LYS A 25 16.20 -9.46 -8.80
CA LYS A 25 17.33 -10.01 -9.55
C LYS A 25 17.23 -9.83 -11.07
N GLU A 26 16.01 -9.79 -11.62
CA GLU A 26 15.73 -9.63 -13.06
C GLU A 26 15.72 -8.18 -13.56
N LYS A 27 15.74 -7.18 -12.66
CA LYS A 27 15.97 -5.80 -13.08
C LYS A 27 17.39 -5.70 -13.66
N GLN A 28 17.51 -5.76 -14.99
CA GLN A 28 18.70 -5.29 -15.69
C GLN A 28 18.84 -3.79 -15.38
N PRO A 29 19.86 -3.37 -14.61
CA PRO A 29 19.87 -2.05 -13.99
C PRO A 29 19.91 -0.93 -15.03
N GLY A 30 20.73 -1.05 -16.09
CA GLY A 30 21.04 0.10 -16.96
C GLY A 30 19.91 0.65 -17.85
N ILE A 31 19.10 -0.19 -18.50
CA ILE A 31 18.13 0.26 -19.53
C ILE A 31 16.80 0.69 -18.89
N VAL A 32 16.36 -0.04 -17.86
CA VAL A 32 15.13 0.26 -17.13
C VAL A 32 15.34 1.46 -16.19
N GLU A 33 16.53 1.66 -15.62
CA GLU A 33 16.82 2.87 -14.84
C GLU A 33 16.83 4.13 -15.71
N GLN A 34 17.34 4.08 -16.95
CA GLN A 34 17.33 5.26 -17.83
C GLN A 34 15.92 5.68 -18.23
N ALA A 35 15.08 4.74 -18.68
CA ALA A 35 13.69 5.06 -19.03
C ALA A 35 12.86 5.51 -17.81
N ILE A 36 13.06 4.89 -16.64
CA ILE A 36 12.40 5.31 -15.40
C ILE A 36 12.90 6.68 -14.94
N GLU A 37 14.20 6.98 -15.09
CA GLU A 37 14.75 8.27 -14.65
C GLU A 37 14.32 9.40 -15.59
N GLU A 38 14.16 9.15 -16.90
CA GLU A 38 13.56 10.10 -17.84
C GLU A 38 12.08 10.38 -17.52
N GLU A 39 11.27 9.34 -17.30
CA GLU A 39 9.88 9.53 -16.85
C GLU A 39 9.81 10.24 -15.51
N ARG A 40 10.75 9.95 -14.60
CA ARG A 40 10.84 10.58 -13.29
C ARG A 40 11.28 12.02 -13.35
N GLN A 41 12.15 12.39 -14.30
CA GLN A 41 12.53 13.77 -14.55
C GLN A 41 11.37 14.56 -15.15
N LYS A 42 10.69 14.01 -16.18
CA LYS A 42 9.43 14.60 -16.69
C LYS A 42 8.39 14.77 -15.59
N ALA A 43 8.22 13.76 -14.73
CA ALA A 43 7.31 13.86 -13.60
C ALA A 43 7.76 14.91 -12.57
N LYS A 44 9.06 15.13 -12.34
CA LYS A 44 9.57 16.20 -11.46
C LYS A 44 9.34 17.60 -12.02
N GLU A 45 9.36 17.78 -13.33
CA GLU A 45 9.06 19.06 -13.97
C GLU A 45 7.57 19.41 -13.83
N LEU A 46 6.71 18.40 -13.95
CA LEU A 46 5.26 18.54 -13.86
C LEU A 46 4.70 18.54 -12.42
N TYR A 47 5.44 17.96 -11.46
CA TYR A 47 5.02 17.74 -10.07
C TYR A 47 6.01 18.36 -9.08
N SER A 48 5.54 19.26 -8.22
CA SER A 48 6.43 19.88 -7.23
C SER A 48 6.95 18.88 -6.19
N GLU A 49 8.14 19.09 -5.63
CA GLU A 49 8.69 18.24 -4.56
C GLU A 49 7.73 18.09 -3.38
N ARG A 50 7.01 19.17 -3.05
CA ARG A 50 6.00 19.17 -2.01
C ARG A 50 4.86 18.21 -2.33
N ASP A 51 4.37 18.22 -3.56
CA ASP A 51 3.30 17.33 -4.01
C ASP A 51 3.74 15.86 -3.97
N PHE A 52 4.99 15.58 -4.37
CA PHE A 52 5.58 14.25 -4.26
C PHE A 52 5.65 13.75 -2.82
N ILE A 53 6.10 14.60 -1.89
CA ILE A 53 6.21 14.24 -0.46
C ILE A 53 4.82 13.95 0.13
N ILE A 54 3.82 14.77 -0.20
CA ILE A 54 2.45 14.58 0.28
C ILE A 54 1.89 13.25 -0.25
N ASN A 55 2.01 13.01 -1.56
CA ASN A 55 1.54 11.78 -2.17
C ASN A 55 2.20 10.55 -1.52
N ARG A 56 3.53 10.56 -1.38
CA ARG A 56 4.26 9.45 -0.75
C ARG A 56 3.85 9.21 0.70
N ARG A 57 3.64 10.26 1.49
CA ARG A 57 3.16 10.12 2.88
C ARG A 57 1.76 9.51 2.92
N VAL A 58 0.86 9.96 2.06
CA VAL A 58 -0.51 9.42 1.99
C VAL A 58 -0.50 7.97 1.53
N THR A 59 0.30 7.61 0.52
CA THR A 59 0.45 6.22 0.08
C THR A 59 0.98 5.32 1.20
N LEU A 60 1.99 5.77 1.95
CA LEU A 60 2.52 5.02 3.09
C LEU A 60 1.45 4.82 4.17
N ILE A 61 0.71 5.87 4.52
CA ILE A 61 -0.35 5.81 5.54
C ILE A 61 -1.53 4.96 5.07
N TYR A 62 -1.82 4.93 3.77
CA TYR A 62 -2.77 4.00 3.16
C TYR A 62 -2.32 2.54 3.34
N GLY A 63 -1.05 2.26 3.08
CA GLY A 63 -0.45 0.95 3.39
C GLY A 63 -0.58 0.57 4.87
N VAL A 64 -0.33 1.50 5.79
CA VAL A 64 -0.52 1.28 7.24
C VAL A 64 -1.98 1.01 7.59
N THR A 65 -2.92 1.71 6.95
CA THR A 65 -4.36 1.48 7.14
C THR A 65 -4.77 0.07 6.74
N LEU A 66 -4.25 -0.41 5.60
CA LEU A 66 -4.46 -1.78 5.16
C LEU A 66 -3.80 -2.80 6.08
N LEU A 67 -2.63 -2.49 6.65
CA LEU A 67 -1.97 -3.35 7.63
C LEU A 67 -2.81 -3.52 8.90
N PHE A 68 -3.47 -2.46 9.40
CA PHE A 68 -4.39 -2.58 10.53
C PHE A 68 -5.55 -3.53 10.24
N LEU A 69 -6.15 -3.45 9.04
CA LEU A 69 -7.21 -4.36 8.62
C LEU A 69 -6.70 -5.80 8.49
N LEU A 70 -5.53 -5.99 7.88
CA LEU A 70 -4.91 -7.29 7.73
C LEU A 70 -4.61 -7.93 9.09
N PHE A 71 -4.04 -7.16 10.03
CA PHE A 71 -3.77 -7.65 11.37
C PHE A 71 -5.05 -7.94 12.14
N ALA A 72 -6.12 -7.15 11.99
CA ALA A 72 -7.42 -7.46 12.55
C ALA A 72 -7.91 -8.84 12.10
N ILE A 73 -7.86 -9.13 10.80
CA ILE A 73 -8.27 -10.42 10.25
C ILE A 73 -7.36 -11.56 10.73
N LEU A 74 -6.04 -11.42 10.58
CA LEU A 74 -5.09 -12.47 10.91
C LEU A 74 -5.11 -12.81 12.40
N VAL A 75 -5.13 -11.80 13.28
CA VAL A 75 -5.14 -12.02 14.72
C VAL A 75 -6.49 -12.54 15.20
N SER A 76 -7.60 -12.19 14.54
CA SER A 76 -8.91 -12.79 14.81
C SER A 76 -8.89 -14.31 14.55
N GLU A 77 -8.38 -14.74 13.39
CA GLU A 77 -8.19 -16.16 13.06
C GLU A 77 -7.25 -16.87 14.05
N LEU A 78 -6.12 -16.23 14.38
CA LEU A 78 -5.11 -16.79 15.26
C LEU A 78 -5.63 -16.94 16.70
N LEU A 79 -6.35 -15.95 17.23
CA LEU A 79 -6.93 -16.02 18.56
C LEU A 79 -8.13 -16.96 18.62
N SER A 80 -8.94 -17.05 17.55
CA SER A 80 -9.99 -18.06 17.45
C SER A 80 -9.42 -19.49 17.47
N PHE A 81 -8.22 -19.69 16.92
CA PHE A 81 -7.52 -20.98 16.96
C PHE A 81 -7.00 -21.37 18.35
N PHE A 82 -6.51 -20.41 19.14
CA PHE A 82 -5.92 -20.71 20.46
C PHE A 82 -6.93 -20.77 21.60
N PHE A 83 -8.03 -20.02 21.51
CA PHE A 83 -8.93 -19.85 22.64
C PHE A 83 -10.27 -20.58 22.48
N ASP A 84 -10.59 -21.16 21.31
CA ASP A 84 -11.89 -21.78 20.97
C ASP A 84 -13.15 -20.91 21.25
N GLU A 85 -12.93 -19.68 21.73
CA GLU A 85 -13.91 -18.66 22.06
C GLU A 85 -13.95 -17.65 20.91
N GLY A 86 -15.01 -17.69 20.11
CA GLY A 86 -15.26 -16.69 19.08
C GLY A 86 -15.55 -15.31 19.70
N LEU A 87 -14.90 -14.27 19.17
CA LEU A 87 -15.05 -12.80 19.39
C LEU A 87 -15.18 -12.24 20.82
N LEU A 88 -15.35 -13.08 21.84
CA LEU A 88 -15.79 -12.68 23.18
C LEU A 88 -14.65 -12.62 24.20
N SER A 89 -13.44 -13.07 23.85
CA SER A 89 -12.31 -12.98 24.77
C SER A 89 -11.89 -11.51 24.97
N PRO A 90 -11.63 -11.07 26.21
CA PRO A 90 -11.21 -9.69 26.50
C PRO A 90 -9.96 -9.26 25.71
N VAL A 91 -9.07 -10.21 25.39
CA VAL A 91 -7.86 -9.99 24.60
C VAL A 91 -8.20 -9.66 23.14
N GLN A 92 -9.11 -10.40 22.52
CA GLN A 92 -9.57 -10.11 21.15
C GLN A 92 -10.23 -8.74 21.08
N LEU A 93 -11.08 -8.40 22.06
CA LEU A 93 -11.77 -7.10 22.13
C LEU A 93 -10.77 -5.94 22.26
N ALA A 94 -9.79 -6.05 23.15
CA ALA A 94 -8.76 -5.03 23.34
C ALA A 94 -7.89 -4.83 22.09
N PHE A 95 -7.53 -5.93 21.41
CA PHE A 95 -6.77 -5.88 20.17
C PHE A 95 -7.55 -5.21 19.04
N HIS A 96 -8.78 -5.64 18.78
CA HIS A 96 -9.60 -5.09 17.71
C HIS A 96 -9.94 -3.62 17.96
N THR A 97 -10.18 -3.22 19.22
CA THR A 97 -10.40 -1.82 19.58
C THR A 97 -9.18 -0.98 19.25
N SER A 98 -7.98 -1.46 19.62
CA SER A 98 -6.72 -0.77 19.35
C SER A 98 -6.42 -0.68 17.84
N ALA A 99 -6.63 -1.77 17.10
CA ALA A 99 -6.49 -1.80 15.64
C ALA A 99 -7.49 -0.86 14.95
N PHE A 100 -8.73 -0.81 15.44
CA PHE A 100 -9.76 0.09 14.93
C PHE A 100 -9.43 1.55 15.17
N ILE A 101 -8.93 1.90 16.36
CA ILE A 101 -8.45 3.25 16.66
C ILE A 101 -7.32 3.64 15.68
N GLY A 102 -6.33 2.76 15.50
CA GLY A 102 -5.25 2.95 14.53
C GLY A 102 -5.76 3.19 13.11
N TYR A 103 -6.68 2.33 12.66
CA TYR A 103 -7.36 2.46 11.37
C TYR A 103 -8.07 3.80 11.21
N VAL A 104 -8.85 4.24 12.20
CA VAL A 104 -9.60 5.52 12.12
C VAL A 104 -8.63 6.70 11.99
N PHE A 105 -7.53 6.71 12.76
CA PHE A 105 -6.54 7.77 12.68
C PHE A 105 -5.85 7.83 11.32
N THR A 106 -5.40 6.68 10.79
CA THR A 106 -4.71 6.64 9.50
C THR A 106 -5.67 6.91 8.34
N PHE A 107 -6.89 6.37 8.39
CA PHE A 107 -7.95 6.63 7.42
C PHE A 107 -8.33 8.11 7.37
N ARG A 108 -8.50 8.76 8.54
CA ARG A 108 -8.78 10.21 8.60
C ARG A 108 -7.69 11.04 7.92
N TYR A 109 -6.42 10.66 8.10
CA TYR A 109 -5.32 11.34 7.43
C TYR A 109 -5.39 11.18 5.90
N ILE A 110 -5.64 9.97 5.41
CA ILE A 110 -5.77 9.72 3.96
C ILE A 110 -6.95 10.50 3.39
N TYR A 111 -8.11 10.38 4.03
CA TYR A 111 -9.35 11.01 3.58
C TYR A 111 -9.18 12.52 3.44
N LYS A 112 -8.53 13.18 4.41
CA LYS A 112 -8.28 14.63 4.37
C LYS A 112 -7.41 15.06 3.17
N ASN A 113 -6.54 14.20 2.67
CA ASN A 113 -5.62 14.51 1.56
C ASN A 113 -6.12 13.98 0.20
N GLN A 114 -7.20 13.21 0.18
CA GLN A 114 -7.69 12.56 -1.04
C GLN A 114 -8.11 13.57 -2.11
N ASP A 115 -8.91 14.57 -1.76
CA ASP A 115 -9.37 15.60 -2.70
C ASP A 115 -8.21 16.38 -3.31
N TYR A 116 -7.19 16.69 -2.50
CA TYR A 116 -5.98 17.37 -2.95
C TYR A 116 -5.22 16.54 -3.97
N LEU A 117 -5.02 15.25 -3.67
CA LEU A 117 -4.30 14.33 -4.55
C LEU A 117 -5.07 14.08 -5.85
N GLU A 118 -6.39 13.96 -5.78
CA GLU A 118 -7.23 13.78 -6.96
C GLU A 118 -7.18 15.01 -7.87
N TYR A 119 -7.32 16.21 -7.29
CA TYR A 119 -7.18 17.45 -8.05
C TYR A 119 -5.81 17.57 -8.72
N LYS A 120 -4.73 17.30 -7.97
CA LYS A 120 -3.36 17.35 -8.49
C LYS A 120 -3.09 16.27 -9.54
N GLY A 121 -3.65 15.08 -9.37
CA GLY A 121 -3.57 14.01 -10.38
C GLY A 121 -4.25 14.42 -11.68
N ARG A 122 -5.44 15.04 -11.61
CA ARG A 122 -6.14 15.56 -12.79
C ARG A 122 -5.36 16.70 -13.47
N ASP A 123 -4.77 17.61 -12.70
CA ASP A 123 -3.96 18.71 -13.23
C ASP A 123 -2.70 18.19 -13.94
N PHE A 124 -2.03 17.20 -13.35
CA PHE A 124 -0.89 16.52 -13.96
C PHE A 124 -1.23 15.88 -15.30
N ILE A 125 -2.31 15.09 -15.36
CA ILE A 125 -2.75 14.44 -16.61
C ILE A 125 -3.04 15.48 -17.70
N LYS A 126 -3.70 16.59 -17.35
CA LYS A 126 -4.00 17.66 -18.31
C LYS A 126 -2.74 18.31 -18.87
N LYS A 127 -1.71 18.52 -18.04
CA LYS A 127 -0.44 19.08 -18.48
C LYS A 127 0.32 18.10 -19.37
N GLN A 128 0.35 16.83 -18.99
CA GLN A 128 0.97 15.77 -19.78
C GLN A 128 0.33 15.66 -21.17
N ILE A 129 -1.01 15.66 -21.28
CA ILE A 129 -1.71 15.63 -22.57
C ILE A 129 -1.31 16.83 -23.45
N LYS A 130 -1.23 18.04 -22.88
CA LYS A 130 -0.81 19.24 -23.63
C LYS A 130 0.64 19.17 -24.11
N GLU A 131 1.54 18.62 -23.31
CA GLU A 131 2.94 18.44 -23.70
C GLU A 131 3.06 17.41 -24.82
N ASP A 132 2.32 16.31 -24.74
CA ASP A 132 2.27 15.29 -25.79
C ASP A 132 1.70 15.88 -27.09
N GLU A 133 0.61 16.65 -27.03
CA GLU A 133 0.03 17.37 -28.20
C GLU A 133 1.02 18.36 -28.85
N ASN A 134 1.89 19.01 -28.07
CA ASN A 134 2.89 19.94 -28.61
C ASN A 134 4.12 19.24 -29.22
N MET A 135 4.30 17.94 -28.97
CA MET A 135 5.39 17.14 -29.54
C MET A 135 5.02 16.47 -30.87
N PHE A 136 3.74 16.52 -31.28
CA PHE A 136 3.22 16.02 -32.56
C PHE A 136 2.85 17.17 -33.50
#